data_AF-X1RZW6-F1
#
_entry.id   AF-X1RZW6-F1
#
_cell.length_a   1.000
_cell.length_b   1.000
_cell.length_c   1.000
_cell.angle_alpha   90.00
_cell.angle_beta   90.00
_cell.angle_gamma   90.00
#
_symmetry.space_group_name_H-M   'P 1'
#
loop_
_entity.id
_entity.type
_entity.pdbx_description
1 polymer ?
#
loop_
_entity_poly.entity_id
_entity_poly.type
_entity_poly.pdbx_seq_one_letter_code
_entity_poly.pdbx_strand_id
1 'polypeptide(L)'
;AQFGDRAGIEGPERSAKEIEKILKLMDLSNHYPVFRGCSCPLPYRAVPSSSEGVDFILECCRSATREQPIWIVGLGTATDIASAYLIDPSIAERCIILWHGRTRWPESAWNVNVFRDLKAAQVLFESRLRLILFDTGTHLICPITEAEVRIEPYGNIGKYLVKIRRERDPQFTAPDKGIFDLGDIAFLINPGCAIVEQVDAPTIREDLRYSFENTHGKILRVADIDRDAVFRELYKRLEQCYSKDI
;
A
#
# COMPACT_ATOMS: atom_id res chain seq x y z
N ALA A 1 8.88 -1.66 1.60
CA ALA A 1 8.72 -3.07 2.02
C ALA A 1 8.29 -3.13 3.48
N GLN A 2 7.05 -3.56 3.73
CA GLN A 2 6.55 -3.85 5.08
C GLN A 2 7.32 -5.05 5.68
N PHE A 3 7.92 -4.89 6.86
CA PHE A 3 8.84 -5.87 7.46
C PHE A 3 8.15 -7.10 8.11
N GLY A 4 6.83 -7.28 7.91
CA GLY A 4 5.98 -8.23 8.64
C GLY A 4 6.51 -9.67 8.77
N ASP A 5 6.98 -10.31 7.69
CA ASP A 5 7.27 -11.76 7.75
C ASP A 5 8.58 -12.14 8.46
N ARG A 6 9.58 -11.24 8.50
CA ARG A 6 10.87 -11.55 9.17
C ARG A 6 10.99 -10.96 10.57
N ALA A 7 10.07 -10.09 10.96
CA ALA A 7 10.16 -9.33 12.21
C ALA A 7 9.09 -9.70 13.25
N GLY A 8 8.04 -10.43 12.87
CA GLY A 8 6.96 -10.80 13.78
C GLY A 8 6.36 -9.56 14.46
N ILE A 9 6.24 -9.59 15.79
CA ILE A 9 5.71 -8.50 16.62
C ILE A 9 6.50 -7.18 16.44
N GLU A 10 7.78 -7.24 16.04
CA GLU A 10 8.59 -6.04 15.78
C GLU A 10 8.34 -5.40 14.40
N GLY A 11 7.49 -6.00 13.57
CA GLY A 11 7.20 -5.54 12.21
C GLY A 11 6.81 -4.06 12.12
N PRO A 12 5.84 -3.57 12.92
CA PRO A 12 5.47 -2.15 12.93
C PRO A 12 6.63 -1.23 13.33
N GLU A 13 7.38 -1.58 14.36
CA GLU A 13 8.48 -0.73 14.86
C GLU A 13 9.63 -0.63 13.85
N ARG A 14 9.99 -1.72 13.19
CA ARG A 14 11.01 -1.68 12.11
C ARG A 14 10.52 -0.88 10.91
N SER A 15 9.23 -0.95 10.60
CA SER A 15 8.64 -0.15 9.51
C SER A 15 8.64 1.33 9.87
N ALA A 16 8.28 1.69 11.10
CA ALA A 16 8.32 3.07 11.59
C ALA A 16 9.73 3.67 11.53
N LYS A 17 10.75 2.93 12.00
CA LYS A 17 12.16 3.36 11.92
C LYS A 17 12.63 3.58 10.49
N GLU A 18 12.21 2.73 9.55
CA GLU A 18 12.56 2.90 8.14
C GLU A 18 11.86 4.14 7.54
N ILE A 19 10.59 4.39 7.88
CA ILE A 19 9.86 5.59 7.46
C ILE A 19 10.55 6.85 8.01
N GLU A 20 10.87 6.88 9.30
CA GLU A 20 11.59 8.00 9.94
C GLU A 20 12.95 8.25 9.28
N LYS A 21 13.68 7.20 8.90
CA LYS A 21 14.93 7.31 8.15
C LYS A 21 14.73 7.91 6.76
N ILE A 22 13.71 7.48 6.02
CA ILE A 22 13.37 8.03 4.71
C ILE A 22 13.00 9.51 4.83
N LEU A 23 12.16 9.88 5.79
CA LEU A 23 11.80 11.27 6.07
C LEU A 23 13.04 12.13 6.38
N LYS A 24 13.99 11.58 7.16
CA LYS A 24 15.27 12.26 7.42
C LYS A 24 16.11 12.46 6.15
N LEU A 25 16.20 11.46 5.27
CA LEU A 25 16.96 11.56 4.02
C LEU A 25 16.34 12.54 3.00
N MET A 26 15.06 12.84 3.16
CA MET A 26 14.30 13.78 2.35
C MET A 26 14.19 15.18 3.00
N ASP A 27 14.85 15.41 4.13
CA ASP A 27 14.73 16.65 4.92
C ASP A 27 13.29 16.98 5.38
N LEU A 28 12.48 15.94 5.61
CA LEU A 28 11.07 16.00 6.04
C LEU A 28 10.88 15.48 7.48
N SER A 29 11.94 15.53 8.29
CA SER A 29 11.84 15.11 9.70
C SER A 29 10.80 15.96 10.45
N ASN A 30 9.91 15.33 11.22
CA ASN A 30 8.82 15.97 11.97
C ASN A 30 7.75 16.68 11.12
N HIS A 31 7.79 16.58 9.78
CA HIS A 31 6.73 17.12 8.92
C HIS A 31 5.48 16.23 8.91
N TYR A 32 5.66 14.92 9.03
CA TYR A 32 4.58 13.93 9.04
C TYR A 32 4.72 13.03 10.27
N PRO A 33 3.63 12.80 11.03
CA PRO A 33 3.68 11.89 12.16
C PRO A 33 3.81 10.44 11.69
N VAL A 34 4.50 9.61 12.49
CA VAL A 34 4.71 8.18 12.22
C VAL A 34 4.19 7.36 13.39
N PHE A 35 2.98 6.83 13.22
CA PHE A 35 2.30 6.00 14.23
C PHE A 35 2.58 4.51 14.01
N ARG A 36 2.66 3.76 15.11
CA ARG A 36 2.89 2.32 15.07
C ARG A 36 1.56 1.60 14.81
N GLY A 37 1.55 0.78 13.75
CA GLY A 37 0.40 -0.07 13.40
C GLY A 37 0.30 -1.36 14.25
N CYS A 38 -0.71 -2.17 13.98
CA CYS A 38 -0.93 -3.44 14.68
C CYS A 38 0.26 -4.40 14.53
N SER A 39 0.72 -4.99 15.64
CA SER A 39 1.81 -5.97 15.68
C SER A 39 1.36 -7.40 15.41
N CYS A 40 0.06 -7.66 15.48
CA CYS A 40 -0.55 -8.97 15.25
C CYS A 40 -1.74 -8.83 14.28
N PRO A 41 -2.05 -9.89 13.51
CA PRO A 41 -3.28 -9.97 12.72
C PRO A 41 -4.53 -9.85 13.60
N LEU A 42 -5.70 -9.66 12.98
CA LEU A 42 -6.98 -9.73 13.70
C LEU A 42 -7.10 -11.07 14.44
N PRO A 43 -7.45 -11.08 15.74
CA PRO A 43 -7.64 -12.33 16.48
C PRO A 43 -8.84 -13.12 15.93
N TYR A 44 -9.94 -12.41 15.66
CA TYR A 44 -11.14 -12.95 15.02
C TYR A 44 -11.70 -11.93 14.04
N ARG A 45 -12.50 -12.40 13.10
CA ARG A 45 -13.03 -11.56 12.00
C ARG A 45 -13.89 -10.37 12.47
N ALA A 46 -14.53 -10.49 13.64
CA ALA A 46 -15.36 -9.43 14.22
C ALA A 46 -14.69 -8.72 15.42
N VAL A 47 -13.42 -9.01 15.70
CA VAL A 47 -12.72 -8.46 16.87
C VAL A 47 -11.56 -7.59 16.36
N PRO A 48 -11.61 -6.25 16.54
CA PRO A 48 -10.55 -5.36 16.09
C PRO A 48 -9.27 -5.57 16.90
N SER A 49 -8.13 -5.25 16.27
CA SER A 49 -6.86 -5.02 16.96
C SER A 49 -6.72 -3.53 17.29
N SER A 50 -5.91 -3.18 18.29
CA SER A 50 -5.65 -1.79 18.68
C SER A 50 -4.20 -1.41 18.39
N SER A 51 -4.00 -0.19 17.89
CA SER A 51 -2.69 0.41 17.62
C SER A 51 -2.82 1.93 17.52
N GLU A 52 -1.69 2.64 17.60
CA GLU A 52 -1.66 4.09 17.35
C GLU A 52 -2.17 4.42 15.93
N GLY A 53 -1.87 3.55 14.96
CA GLY A 53 -2.36 3.69 13.58
C GLY A 53 -3.88 3.59 13.48
N VAL A 54 -4.51 2.68 14.23
CA VAL A 54 -5.98 2.55 14.29
C VAL A 54 -6.60 3.81 14.88
N ASP A 55 -6.06 4.30 15.99
CA ASP A 55 -6.56 5.50 16.66
C ASP A 55 -6.46 6.72 15.74
N PHE A 56 -5.33 6.86 15.02
CA PHE A 56 -5.13 7.96 14.07
C PHE A 56 -6.06 7.90 12.86
N ILE A 57 -6.36 6.69 12.32
CA ILE A 57 -7.36 6.52 11.26
C ILE A 57 -8.74 6.99 11.75
N LEU A 58 -9.14 6.56 12.95
CA LEU A 58 -10.43 6.96 13.54
C LEU A 58 -10.49 8.48 13.77
N GLU A 59 -9.41 9.08 14.29
CA GLU A 59 -9.31 10.53 14.48
C GLU A 59 -9.47 11.30 13.17
N CYS A 60 -8.72 10.91 12.12
CA CYS A 60 -8.85 11.53 10.79
C CYS A 60 -10.28 11.42 10.25
N CYS A 61 -10.91 10.24 10.42
CA CYS A 61 -12.29 10.01 9.97
C CYS A 61 -13.33 10.82 10.73
N ARG A 62 -13.09 11.25 11.97
CA ARG A 62 -14.03 12.10 12.73
C ARG A 62 -14.23 13.48 12.10
N SER A 63 -13.18 13.99 11.45
CA SER A 63 -13.20 15.32 10.83
C SER A 63 -13.59 15.30 9.35
N ALA A 64 -13.74 14.10 8.75
CA ALA A 64 -14.11 13.95 7.35
C ALA A 64 -15.63 13.83 7.15
N THR A 65 -16.06 14.12 5.92
CA THR A 65 -17.44 13.98 5.47
C THR A 65 -17.48 13.12 4.21
N ARG A 66 -18.69 12.82 3.71
CA ARG A 66 -18.83 12.05 2.47
C ARG A 66 -18.34 12.83 1.24
N GLU A 67 -18.61 14.13 1.24
CA GLU A 67 -18.25 15.08 0.19
C GLU A 67 -16.77 15.48 0.27
N GLN A 68 -16.18 15.45 1.47
CA GLN A 68 -14.75 15.68 1.72
C GLN A 68 -14.16 14.50 2.49
N PRO A 69 -13.97 13.35 1.83
CA PRO A 69 -13.48 12.16 2.50
C PRO A 69 -11.96 12.20 2.67
N ILE A 70 -11.46 11.51 3.69
CA ILE A 70 -10.04 11.20 3.74
C ILE A 70 -9.71 10.02 2.81
N TRP A 71 -8.50 10.02 2.27
CA TRP A 71 -7.96 8.90 1.51
C TRP A 71 -6.99 8.12 2.38
N ILE A 72 -7.22 6.81 2.49
CA ILE A 72 -6.34 5.90 3.22
C ILE A 72 -5.69 4.98 2.19
N VAL A 73 -4.36 5.03 2.11
CA VAL A 73 -3.55 4.25 1.17
C VAL A 73 -2.86 3.11 1.91
N GLY A 74 -3.41 1.91 1.82
CA GLY A 74 -2.87 0.72 2.46
C GLY A 74 -1.90 -0.03 1.54
N LEU A 75 -0.60 0.17 1.73
CA LEU A 75 0.47 -0.50 0.96
C LEU A 75 0.93 -1.84 1.58
N GLY A 76 0.30 -2.27 2.67
CA GLY A 76 0.63 -3.50 3.39
C GLY A 76 -0.62 -4.24 3.87
N THR A 77 -0.44 -5.16 4.81
CA THR A 77 -1.54 -5.86 5.51
C THR A 77 -2.62 -4.88 6.01
N ALA A 78 -3.89 -5.21 5.78
CA ALA A 78 -5.02 -4.31 6.01
C ALA A 78 -5.51 -4.23 7.48
N THR A 79 -4.76 -4.76 8.45
CA THR A 79 -5.22 -4.95 9.84
C THR A 79 -5.67 -3.66 10.50
N ASP A 80 -4.94 -2.56 10.34
CA ASP A 80 -5.32 -1.26 10.94
C ASP A 80 -6.62 -0.71 10.32
N ILE A 81 -6.75 -0.81 8.98
CA ILE A 81 -7.95 -0.35 8.25
C ILE A 81 -9.17 -1.17 8.66
N ALA A 82 -9.03 -2.50 8.69
CA ALA A 82 -10.09 -3.41 9.10
C ALA A 82 -10.48 -3.17 10.57
N SER A 83 -9.51 -2.98 11.46
CA SER A 83 -9.76 -2.70 12.87
C SER A 83 -10.50 -1.38 13.08
N ALA A 84 -10.09 -0.31 12.39
CA ALA A 84 -10.79 0.97 12.44
C ALA A 84 -12.24 0.84 11.96
N TYR A 85 -12.49 0.11 10.88
CA TYR A 85 -13.86 -0.14 10.40
C TYR A 85 -14.69 -0.99 11.38
N LEU A 86 -14.09 -2.00 12.01
CA LEU A 86 -14.77 -2.82 13.02
C LEU A 86 -15.13 -2.02 14.29
N ILE A 87 -14.30 -1.03 14.66
CA ILE A 87 -14.56 -0.12 15.78
C ILE A 87 -15.67 0.88 15.45
N ASP A 88 -15.60 1.50 14.28
CA ASP A 88 -16.59 2.47 13.81
C ASP A 88 -16.94 2.23 12.33
N PRO A 89 -17.98 1.44 12.04
CA PRO A 89 -18.41 1.20 10.66
C PRO A 89 -18.84 2.47 9.91
N SER A 90 -19.14 3.58 10.61
CA SER A 90 -19.56 4.83 9.98
C SER A 90 -18.44 5.52 9.19
N ILE A 91 -17.18 5.11 9.40
CA ILE A 91 -16.06 5.61 8.59
C ILE A 91 -16.21 5.28 7.10
N ALA A 92 -17.00 4.27 6.74
CA ALA A 92 -17.31 3.93 5.35
C ALA A 92 -17.87 5.12 4.54
N GLU A 93 -18.59 6.02 5.22
CA GLU A 93 -19.12 7.23 4.60
C GLU A 93 -18.07 8.34 4.49
N ARG A 94 -16.96 8.24 5.22
CA ARG A 94 -15.99 9.34 5.44
C ARG A 94 -14.60 9.07 4.87
N CYS A 95 -14.32 7.85 4.43
CA CYS A 95 -13.04 7.51 3.82
C CYS A 95 -13.19 6.82 2.45
N ILE A 96 -12.13 6.90 1.66
CA ILE A 96 -11.88 6.10 0.47
C ILE A 96 -10.60 5.31 0.73
N ILE A 97 -10.63 4.01 0.44
CA ILE A 97 -9.51 3.11 0.66
C ILE A 97 -8.90 2.74 -0.68
N LEU A 98 -7.62 3.04 -0.89
CA LEU A 98 -6.81 2.39 -1.92
C LEU A 98 -5.99 1.31 -1.20
N TRP A 99 -6.15 0.04 -1.59
CA TRP A 99 -5.43 -1.05 -0.96
C TRP A 99 -4.63 -1.87 -1.96
N HIS A 100 -3.34 -2.07 -1.65
CA HIS A 100 -2.40 -2.86 -2.44
C HIS A 100 -2.68 -4.36 -2.27
N GLY A 101 -3.52 -4.87 -3.18
CA GLY A 101 -4.02 -6.25 -3.15
C GLY A 101 -3.23 -7.19 -4.04
N ARG A 102 -2.75 -6.78 -5.22
CA ARG A 102 -2.01 -7.59 -6.23
C ARG A 102 -2.25 -9.09 -6.11
N THR A 103 -3.45 -9.51 -6.48
CA THR A 103 -4.02 -10.84 -6.33
C THR A 103 -3.98 -11.62 -7.65
N ARG A 104 -4.56 -12.82 -7.66
CA ARG A 104 -4.79 -13.61 -8.89
C ARG A 104 -6.26 -13.50 -9.22
N TRP A 105 -6.69 -12.30 -9.61
CA TRP A 105 -8.07 -12.06 -9.95
C TRP A 105 -8.43 -12.65 -11.32
N PRO A 106 -9.63 -13.25 -11.47
CA PRO A 106 -10.71 -13.36 -10.49
C PRO A 106 -10.68 -14.66 -9.65
N GLU A 107 -9.61 -15.45 -9.67
CA GLU A 107 -9.59 -16.78 -9.04
C GLU A 107 -9.40 -16.74 -7.51
N SER A 108 -8.45 -15.94 -7.02
CA SER A 108 -8.07 -15.94 -5.61
C SER A 108 -7.37 -14.66 -5.15
N ALA A 109 -7.53 -14.34 -3.86
CA ALA A 109 -6.84 -13.28 -3.14
C ALA A 109 -5.37 -13.65 -2.82
N TRP A 110 -4.66 -14.29 -3.77
CA TRP A 110 -3.30 -14.77 -3.54
C TRP A 110 -2.30 -13.61 -3.47
N ASN A 111 -2.04 -13.11 -2.26
CA ASN A 111 -1.14 -12.01 -2.01
C ASN A 111 -0.53 -12.06 -0.59
N VAL A 112 0.69 -11.57 -0.43
CA VAL A 112 1.41 -11.56 0.85
C VAL A 112 0.69 -10.77 1.95
N ASN A 113 0.04 -9.66 1.62
CA ASN A 113 -0.76 -8.86 2.56
C ASN A 113 -1.99 -9.64 3.03
N VAL A 114 -2.59 -10.46 2.15
CA VAL A 114 -3.72 -11.36 2.50
C VAL A 114 -3.23 -12.52 3.37
N PHE A 115 -2.09 -13.13 3.05
CA PHE A 115 -1.55 -14.24 3.85
C PHE A 115 -1.25 -13.81 5.29
N ARG A 116 -0.79 -12.57 5.46
CA ARG A 116 -0.48 -11.98 6.77
C ARG A 116 -1.74 -11.73 7.61
N ASP A 117 -2.86 -11.36 6.99
CA ASP A 117 -4.12 -11.19 7.70
C ASP A 117 -5.32 -11.40 6.77
N LEU A 118 -5.68 -12.67 6.58
CA LEU A 118 -6.84 -13.05 5.78
C LEU A 118 -8.14 -12.45 6.33
N LYS A 119 -8.25 -12.38 7.67
CA LYS A 119 -9.45 -11.85 8.33
C LYS A 119 -9.62 -10.37 8.02
N ALA A 120 -8.54 -9.58 8.04
CA ALA A 120 -8.59 -8.18 7.65
C ALA A 120 -8.96 -8.01 6.17
N ALA A 121 -8.39 -8.82 5.27
CA ALA A 121 -8.76 -8.78 3.85
C ALA A 121 -10.25 -9.12 3.64
N GLN A 122 -10.76 -10.16 4.32
CA GLN A 122 -12.20 -10.49 4.32
C GLN A 122 -13.05 -9.31 4.82
N VAL A 123 -12.67 -8.68 5.93
CA VAL A 123 -13.38 -7.50 6.45
C VAL A 123 -13.42 -6.39 5.41
N LEU A 124 -12.30 -6.07 4.73
CA LEU A 124 -12.26 -5.03 3.71
C LEU A 124 -13.23 -5.33 2.55
N PHE A 125 -13.15 -6.53 1.97
CA PHE A 125 -13.98 -6.92 0.82
C PHE A 125 -15.47 -7.02 1.16
N GLU A 126 -15.81 -7.36 2.40
CA GLU A 126 -17.19 -7.55 2.86
C GLU A 126 -17.75 -6.31 3.59
N SER A 127 -16.97 -5.23 3.66
CA SER A 127 -17.37 -3.96 4.29
C SER A 127 -18.16 -3.07 3.34
N ARG A 128 -18.72 -1.98 3.90
CA ARG A 128 -19.30 -0.88 3.13
C ARG A 128 -18.26 0.18 2.71
N LEU A 129 -16.97 -0.06 2.97
CA LEU A 129 -15.91 0.89 2.62
C LEU A 129 -15.89 1.14 1.12
N ARG A 130 -15.63 2.39 0.71
CA ARG A 130 -15.34 2.72 -0.69
C ARG A 130 -13.95 2.21 -1.04
N LEU A 131 -13.89 0.96 -1.49
CA LEU A 131 -12.64 0.26 -1.78
C LEU A 131 -12.23 0.39 -3.25
N ILE A 132 -10.97 0.77 -3.42
CA ILE A 132 -10.21 0.67 -4.66
C ILE A 132 -9.14 -0.40 -4.42
N LEU A 133 -9.28 -1.53 -5.09
CA LEU A 133 -8.31 -2.61 -5.08
C LEU A 133 -7.24 -2.33 -6.14
N PHE A 134 -5.99 -2.11 -5.70
CA PHE A 134 -4.85 -2.06 -6.61
C PHE A 134 -4.36 -3.49 -6.87
N ASP A 135 -4.68 -4.02 -8.05
CA ASP A 135 -4.57 -5.45 -8.37
C ASP A 135 -3.55 -5.74 -9.49
N THR A 136 -2.48 -4.97 -9.55
CA THR A 136 -1.47 -5.08 -10.60
C THR A 136 -0.08 -4.72 -10.08
N GLY A 137 0.88 -4.65 -11.00
CA GLY A 137 2.18 -4.02 -10.76
C GLY A 137 3.37 -4.95 -10.89
N THR A 138 3.20 -6.25 -11.16
CA THR A 138 4.33 -7.19 -11.28
C THR A 138 5.36 -6.79 -12.35
N HIS A 139 4.91 -6.09 -13.38
CA HIS A 139 5.73 -5.54 -14.47
C HIS A 139 6.33 -4.16 -14.18
N LEU A 140 6.10 -3.57 -13.00
CA LEU A 140 6.71 -2.31 -12.56
C LEU A 140 8.18 -2.51 -12.20
N ILE A 141 8.96 -2.88 -13.21
CA ILE A 141 10.35 -3.27 -13.11
C ILE A 141 11.23 -2.06 -13.43
N CYS A 142 12.25 -1.84 -12.61
CA CYS A 142 13.32 -0.88 -12.89
C CYS A 142 14.65 -1.62 -12.80
N PRO A 143 15.30 -1.95 -13.93
CA PRO A 143 16.65 -2.50 -13.93
C PRO A 143 17.57 -1.65 -13.06
N ILE A 144 18.53 -2.29 -12.41
CA ILE A 144 19.45 -1.57 -11.51
C ILE A 144 20.23 -0.49 -12.27
N THR A 145 20.63 -0.76 -13.52
CA THR A 145 21.31 0.19 -14.40
C THR A 145 20.46 1.42 -14.72
N GLU A 146 19.14 1.28 -14.84
CA GLU A 146 18.24 2.43 -14.99
C GLU A 146 18.18 3.24 -13.69
N ALA A 147 18.09 2.57 -12.53
CA ALA A 147 18.06 3.24 -11.23
C ALA A 147 19.37 4.00 -10.95
N GLU A 148 20.53 3.46 -11.34
CA GLU A 148 21.85 4.10 -11.22
C GLU A 148 21.93 5.42 -11.98
N VAL A 149 21.25 5.53 -13.11
CA VAL A 149 21.27 6.74 -13.94
C VAL A 149 20.13 7.70 -13.58
N ARG A 150 18.96 7.17 -13.25
CA ARG A 150 17.71 7.95 -13.11
C ARG A 150 17.29 8.22 -11.67
N ILE A 151 17.85 7.51 -10.69
CA ILE A 151 17.49 7.63 -9.27
C ILE A 151 18.72 7.99 -8.42
N GLU A 152 19.81 7.20 -8.50
CA GLU A 152 21.01 7.35 -7.66
C GLU A 152 21.57 8.79 -7.60
N PRO A 153 21.64 9.55 -8.71
CA PRO A 153 22.27 10.88 -8.70
C PRO A 153 21.46 11.97 -8.00
N TYR A 154 20.23 11.70 -7.55
CA TYR A 154 19.33 12.73 -7.03
C TYR A 154 19.25 12.69 -5.50
N GLY A 155 20.15 13.47 -4.86
CA GLY A 155 20.19 13.67 -3.42
C GLY A 155 20.51 12.41 -2.60
N ASN A 156 20.48 12.56 -1.27
CA ASN A 156 20.76 11.45 -0.35
C ASN A 156 19.71 10.33 -0.43
N ILE A 157 18.46 10.68 -0.74
CA ILE A 157 17.40 9.70 -0.93
C ILE A 157 17.64 8.82 -2.17
N GLY A 158 18.07 9.39 -3.30
CA GLY A 158 18.40 8.64 -4.51
C GLY A 158 19.49 7.60 -4.27
N LYS A 159 20.60 8.04 -3.66
CA LYS A 159 21.71 7.17 -3.23
C LYS A 159 21.22 6.04 -2.33
N TYR A 160 20.39 6.36 -1.34
CA TYR A 160 19.89 5.37 -0.40
C TYR A 160 19.01 4.31 -1.06
N LEU A 161 18.10 4.72 -1.96
CA LEU A 161 17.19 3.81 -2.67
C LEU A 161 17.95 2.81 -3.56
N VAL A 162 19.04 3.24 -4.21
CA VAL A 162 19.88 2.32 -4.99
C VAL A 162 20.76 1.45 -4.09
N LYS A 163 21.34 2.02 -3.04
CA LYS A 163 22.12 1.28 -2.03
C LYS A 163 21.33 0.13 -1.42
N ILE A 164 20.11 0.38 -0.94
CA ILE A 164 19.29 -0.66 -0.29
C ILE A 164 18.95 -1.79 -1.27
N ARG A 165 18.77 -1.49 -2.56
CA ARG A 165 18.57 -2.54 -3.59
C ARG A 165 19.80 -3.42 -3.79
N ARG A 166 21.01 -2.84 -3.76
CA ARG A 166 22.26 -3.60 -3.91
C ARG A 166 22.59 -4.45 -2.68
N GLU A 167 22.37 -3.91 -1.48
CA GLU A 167 22.93 -4.47 -0.25
C GLU A 167 21.97 -5.36 0.55
N ARG A 168 20.65 -5.16 0.43
CA ARG A 168 19.68 -5.79 1.35
C ARG A 168 19.37 -7.24 1.01
N ASP A 169 19.21 -7.55 -0.27
CA ASP A 169 18.93 -8.90 -0.76
C ASP A 169 19.36 -8.97 -2.23
N PRO A 170 20.15 -9.97 -2.66
CA PRO A 170 20.55 -10.12 -4.07
C PRO A 170 19.37 -10.15 -5.05
N GLN A 171 18.19 -10.56 -4.61
CA GLN A 171 16.97 -10.56 -5.41
C GLN A 171 16.51 -9.15 -5.82
N PHE A 172 16.95 -8.10 -5.12
CA PHE A 172 16.48 -6.74 -5.34
C PHE A 172 17.18 -6.04 -6.52
N THR A 173 18.26 -6.62 -7.02
CA THR A 173 18.91 -6.23 -8.28
C THR A 173 18.49 -7.09 -9.46
N ALA A 174 17.65 -8.11 -9.25
CA ALA A 174 17.17 -8.97 -10.32
C ALA A 174 16.43 -8.15 -11.39
N PRO A 175 16.61 -8.48 -12.69
CA PRO A 175 16.06 -7.71 -13.79
C PRO A 175 14.53 -7.77 -13.85
N ASP A 176 13.90 -8.73 -13.17
CA ASP A 176 12.46 -8.91 -13.05
C ASP A 176 11.91 -8.41 -11.69
N LYS A 177 12.74 -7.75 -10.87
CA LYS A 177 12.30 -7.23 -9.58
C LYS A 177 11.34 -6.06 -9.76
N GLY A 178 10.05 -6.32 -9.53
CA GLY A 178 9.04 -5.27 -9.48
C GLY A 178 9.05 -4.43 -8.20
N ILE A 179 8.69 -3.15 -8.37
CA ILE A 179 8.51 -2.11 -7.34
C ILE A 179 7.01 -1.77 -7.30
N PHE A 180 6.22 -2.70 -6.78
CA PHE A 180 4.77 -2.74 -6.96
C PHE A 180 4.05 -1.52 -6.37
N ASP A 181 4.36 -1.18 -5.11
CA ASP A 181 3.71 -0.11 -4.34
C ASP A 181 3.83 1.29 -4.97
N LEU A 182 4.78 1.48 -5.91
CA LEU A 182 4.93 2.74 -6.65
C LEU A 182 3.74 3.00 -7.59
N GLY A 183 3.13 1.92 -8.09
CA GLY A 183 1.96 1.99 -8.96
C GLY A 183 0.74 2.60 -8.27
N ASP A 184 0.53 2.27 -6.99
CA ASP A 184 -0.56 2.81 -6.17
C ASP A 184 -0.52 4.34 -6.11
N ILE A 185 0.67 4.90 -5.84
CA ILE A 185 0.88 6.35 -5.73
C ILE A 185 0.77 7.02 -7.11
N ALA A 186 1.36 6.42 -8.15
CA ALA A 186 1.26 6.94 -9.50
C ALA A 186 -0.18 6.98 -10.01
N PHE A 187 -0.99 5.95 -9.69
CA PHE A 187 -2.42 5.93 -10.00
C PHE A 187 -3.18 7.08 -9.33
N LEU A 188 -2.89 7.39 -8.06
CA LEU A 188 -3.51 8.51 -7.36
C LEU A 188 -3.13 9.87 -7.97
N ILE A 189 -1.89 10.01 -8.45
CA ILE A 189 -1.41 11.23 -9.10
C ILE A 189 -2.02 11.39 -10.50
N ASN A 190 -2.08 10.31 -11.27
CA ASN A 190 -2.58 10.29 -12.64
C ASN A 190 -3.39 9.02 -12.91
N PRO A 191 -4.71 9.03 -12.66
CA PRO A 191 -5.55 7.87 -12.93
C PRO A 191 -5.56 7.42 -14.40
N GLY A 192 -5.22 8.31 -15.34
CA GLY A 192 -5.17 8.03 -16.77
C GLY A 192 -4.03 7.10 -17.20
N CYS A 193 -3.08 6.77 -16.32
CA CYS A 193 -2.05 5.76 -16.60
C CYS A 193 -2.51 4.33 -16.27
N ALA A 194 -3.74 4.13 -15.82
CA ALA A 194 -4.22 2.83 -15.36
C ALA A 194 -5.50 2.37 -16.07
N ILE A 195 -5.68 1.05 -16.10
CA ILE A 195 -6.94 0.40 -16.49
C ILE A 195 -7.74 0.17 -15.22
N VAL A 196 -8.88 0.85 -15.10
CA VAL A 196 -9.77 0.75 -13.95
C VAL A 196 -11.10 0.14 -14.39
N GLU A 197 -11.57 -0.83 -13.63
CA GLU A 197 -12.86 -1.46 -13.83
C GLU A 197 -13.69 -1.40 -12.54
N GLN A 198 -15.01 -1.35 -12.70
CA GLN A 198 -15.94 -1.50 -11.58
C GLN A 198 -16.40 -2.97 -11.52
N VAL A 199 -16.08 -3.64 -10.43
CA VAL A 199 -16.35 -5.07 -10.24
C VAL A 199 -17.20 -5.31 -9.00
N ASP A 200 -17.83 -6.49 -8.93
CA ASP A 200 -18.45 -6.94 -7.69
C ASP A 200 -17.39 -7.27 -6.64
N ALA A 201 -17.67 -6.94 -5.38
CA ALA A 201 -16.83 -7.30 -4.24
C ALA A 201 -17.10 -8.77 -3.85
N PRO A 202 -16.17 -9.71 -4.11
CA PRO A 202 -16.35 -11.10 -3.74
C PRO A 202 -16.15 -11.32 -2.24
N THR A 203 -16.64 -12.44 -1.74
CA THR A 203 -16.16 -13.01 -0.48
C THR A 203 -14.81 -13.69 -0.71
N ILE A 204 -13.87 -13.56 0.22
CA ILE A 204 -12.62 -14.33 0.21
C ILE A 204 -12.80 -15.56 1.11
N ARG A 205 -12.71 -16.76 0.54
CA ARG A 205 -12.81 -18.03 1.29
C ARG A 205 -11.54 -18.30 2.12
N GLU A 206 -11.61 -19.25 3.04
CA GLU A 206 -10.45 -19.66 3.85
C GLU A 206 -9.27 -20.20 3.02
N ASP A 207 -9.57 -20.81 1.87
CA ASP A 207 -8.59 -21.26 0.88
C ASP A 207 -8.15 -20.15 -0.11
N LEU A 208 -8.46 -18.89 0.23
CA LEU A 208 -8.17 -17.66 -0.52
C LEU A 208 -8.92 -17.50 -1.84
N ARG A 209 -9.76 -18.46 -2.24
CA ARG A 209 -10.54 -18.32 -3.47
C ARG A 209 -11.58 -17.22 -3.33
N TYR A 210 -11.79 -16.48 -4.41
CA TYR A 210 -12.90 -15.55 -4.49
C TYR A 210 -14.21 -16.32 -4.69
N SER A 211 -15.27 -15.86 -4.03
CA SER A 211 -16.64 -16.34 -4.22
C SER A 211 -17.52 -15.18 -4.65
N PHE A 212 -18.10 -15.29 -5.84
CA PHE A 212 -19.04 -14.31 -6.40
C PHE A 212 -20.51 -14.73 -6.22
N GLU A 213 -20.78 -15.80 -5.48
CA GLU A 213 -22.15 -16.26 -5.17
C GLU A 213 -22.93 -15.24 -4.33
N ASN A 214 -22.25 -14.59 -3.37
CA ASN A 214 -22.78 -13.51 -2.55
C ASN A 214 -21.78 -12.35 -2.57
N THR A 215 -22.13 -11.28 -3.27
CA THR A 215 -21.27 -10.10 -3.43
C THR A 215 -21.65 -8.99 -2.46
N HIS A 216 -20.68 -8.14 -2.13
CA HIS A 216 -20.81 -7.12 -1.08
C HIS A 216 -20.85 -5.69 -1.65
N GLY A 217 -21.50 -5.55 -2.81
CA GLY A 217 -21.55 -4.29 -3.55
C GLY A 217 -20.46 -4.19 -4.60
N LYS A 218 -20.14 -2.95 -5.01
CA LYS A 218 -19.19 -2.67 -6.09
C LYS A 218 -17.92 -2.02 -5.55
N ILE A 219 -16.78 -2.43 -6.07
CA ILE A 219 -15.46 -1.82 -5.83
C ILE A 219 -14.85 -1.39 -7.15
N LEU A 220 -13.87 -0.50 -7.09
CA LEU A 220 -13.01 -0.25 -8.23
C LEU A 220 -11.79 -1.17 -8.14
N ARG A 221 -11.41 -1.76 -9.27
CA ARG A 221 -10.20 -2.55 -9.40
C ARG A 221 -9.29 -1.89 -10.42
N VAL A 222 -8.07 -1.59 -10.01
CA VAL A 222 -6.98 -1.19 -10.90
C VAL A 222 -6.37 -2.46 -11.45
N ALA A 223 -6.78 -2.84 -12.66
CA ALA A 223 -6.43 -4.12 -13.29
C ALA A 223 -5.07 -4.08 -14.00
N ASP A 224 -4.66 -2.90 -14.48
CA ASP A 224 -3.34 -2.70 -15.09
C ASP A 224 -2.86 -1.25 -14.96
N ILE A 225 -1.57 -1.02 -15.16
CA ILE A 225 -0.95 0.30 -15.09
C ILE A 225 0.24 0.43 -16.04
N ASP A 226 0.40 1.59 -16.67
CA ASP A 226 1.54 1.91 -17.54
C ASP A 226 2.82 2.10 -16.72
N ARG A 227 3.74 1.14 -16.82
CA ARG A 227 5.04 1.17 -16.16
C ARG A 227 5.84 2.44 -16.46
N ASP A 228 5.88 2.87 -17.71
CA ASP A 228 6.72 4.01 -18.09
C ASP A 228 6.12 5.32 -17.61
N ALA A 229 4.79 5.44 -17.57
CA ALA A 229 4.14 6.56 -16.92
C ALA A 229 4.48 6.63 -15.42
N VAL A 230 4.46 5.49 -14.73
CA VAL A 230 4.81 5.37 -13.29
C VAL A 230 6.24 5.85 -13.02
N PHE A 231 7.22 5.30 -13.74
CA PHE A 231 8.63 5.65 -13.51
C PHE A 231 8.98 7.06 -13.99
N ARG A 232 8.36 7.55 -15.05
CA ARG A 232 8.54 8.93 -15.51
C ARG A 232 8.08 9.95 -14.47
N GLU A 233 6.98 9.68 -13.76
CA GLU A 233 6.54 10.54 -12.66
C GLU A 233 7.54 10.51 -11.49
N LEU A 234 8.06 9.33 -11.12
CA LEU A 234 9.11 9.23 -10.10
C LEU A 234 10.35 10.06 -10.47
N TYR A 235 10.87 9.89 -11.70
CA TYR A 235 12.08 10.60 -12.14
C TYR A 235 11.87 12.10 -12.18
N LYS A 236 10.71 12.55 -12.68
CA LYS A 236 10.34 13.96 -12.69
C LYS A 236 10.31 14.55 -11.27
N ARG A 237 9.75 13.84 -10.28
CA ARG A 237 9.70 14.31 -8.90
C ARG A 237 11.09 14.38 -8.26
N LEU A 238 11.96 13.41 -8.53
CA LEU A 238 13.34 13.44 -8.07
C LEU A 238 14.10 14.64 -8.65
N GLU A 239 13.98 14.88 -9.96
CA GLU A 239 14.59 16.01 -10.67
C GLU A 239 14.09 17.37 -10.17
N GLN A 240 12.82 17.47 -9.76
CA GLN A 240 12.24 18.70 -9.23
C GLN A 240 12.65 18.98 -7.78
N CYS A 241 12.79 17.94 -6.96
CA CYS A 241 13.03 18.10 -5.53
C CYS A 241 14.53 18.10 -5.17
N TYR A 242 15.40 17.52 -5.99
CA TYR A 242 16.81 17.32 -5.66
C TYR A 242 17.72 17.70 -6.82
N SER A 243 18.82 18.37 -6.50
CA SER A 243 19.89 18.60 -7.47
C SER A 243 20.56 17.28 -7.85
N LYS A 244 20.98 17.19 -9.11
CA LYS A 244 21.78 16.07 -9.61
C LYS A 244 23.22 16.22 -9.11
N ASP A 245 23.75 15.18 -8.50
CA ASP A 245 25.17 15.09 -8.20
C ASP A 245 25.97 15.05 -9.52
N ILE A 246 26.96 15.94 -9.62
CA ILE A 246 27.86 16.07 -10.78
C ILE A 246 29.06 15.14 -10.62
#